data_AF-A0A956G0P0-F1
#
_entry.id   AF-A0A956G0P0-F1
#
_cell.length_a   1.000
_cell.length_b   1.000
_cell.length_c   1.000
_cell.angle_alpha   90.00
_cell.angle_beta   90.00
_cell.angle_gamma   90.00
#
_symmetry.space_group_name_H-M   'P 1'
#
loop_
_entity.id
_entity.type
_entity.pdbx_description
1 polymer ?
#
loop_
_entity_poly.entity_id
_entity_poly.type
_entity_poly.pdbx_seq_one_letter_code
_entity_poly.pdbx_strand_id
1 'polypeptide(L)'
;MNPARRRLVASIGTIAVHGLPLLTFATCSLGVDVEMPEFEFELTEVEFIDPDQELGEGLPEPEPEPEPEVQPPQPEPEPEPEIEGDTDGAEDEPEPEPEPKKQFGDKKSKVDKLGPANSNFFMLLNAKKTAGLPFAESIIEIMASLPDFQFIIDGGGFHPLRDFNYMVIASPDIRDVSQTFLAVEYKLPQQEMQDGLDRAAAGRDQAIAWEERGGLTMGNPKPIGDPESDWDPRWFVFLDDKVAVYVREEFLSQIIEGPDASKGKTSGNFVANLTRMRTYAAREPKAGMQMQMKDIYASVRMKKTPFTIPDAIEVMAEAAAAPELVVKMDFLDDPAAEQFEKEWKELLPRFIDEKVPLLARGMARGLYEQIDIGREDKGITLRSEFSKTQATLLLDQVASMSSKMLRRTPEEMEQLRKRRKELWEARQGGKIAPSAALEKLKTPAPEDPGANPPTPKGDNGEAPSEEGGVEGGVPGGVPGGVIG
;
A
#
# COMPACT_ATOMS: atom_id res chain seq x y z
N MET A 1 22.74 -24.57 14.79
CA MET A 1 23.40 -23.27 14.53
C MET A 1 23.81 -22.63 15.85
N ASN A 2 25.07 -22.22 16.02
CA ASN A 2 25.55 -21.58 17.26
C ASN A 2 24.76 -20.28 17.55
N PRO A 3 24.41 -19.95 18.81
CA PRO A 3 23.76 -18.70 19.20
C PRO A 3 24.36 -17.44 18.56
N ALA A 4 25.68 -17.36 18.40
CA ALA A 4 26.37 -16.25 17.72
C ALA A 4 26.07 -16.20 16.21
N ARG A 5 25.97 -17.36 15.53
CA ARG A 5 25.50 -17.42 14.12
C ARG A 5 24.01 -17.11 14.00
N ARG A 6 23.17 -17.53 14.96
CA ARG A 6 21.74 -17.13 15.01
C ARG A 6 21.58 -15.62 15.18
N ARG A 7 22.35 -15.01 16.08
CA ARG A 7 22.39 -13.55 16.28
C ARG A 7 22.98 -12.80 15.08
N LEU A 8 23.95 -13.37 14.36
CA LEU A 8 24.50 -12.77 13.15
C LEU A 8 23.51 -12.80 11.98
N VAL A 9 22.84 -13.94 11.78
CA VAL A 9 21.77 -14.09 10.78
C VAL A 9 20.57 -13.20 11.13
N ALA A 10 20.34 -12.98 12.43
CA ALA A 10 19.34 -12.05 12.98
C ALA A 10 19.60 -10.62 12.57
N SER A 11 20.81 -10.14 12.86
CA SER A 11 21.24 -8.80 12.46
C SER A 11 21.19 -8.62 10.95
N ILE A 12 21.55 -9.63 10.14
CA ILE A 12 21.47 -9.52 8.67
C ILE A 12 20.02 -9.38 8.19
N GLY A 13 19.09 -10.12 8.80
CA GLY A 13 17.68 -10.05 8.42
C GLY A 13 16.97 -8.77 8.85
N THR A 14 17.25 -8.21 10.04
CA THR A 14 16.64 -6.95 10.49
C THR A 14 17.00 -5.83 9.50
N ILE A 15 18.25 -5.86 9.06
CA ILE A 15 18.78 -4.89 8.12
C ILE A 15 18.31 -5.21 6.69
N ALA A 16 18.07 -6.47 6.33
CA ALA A 16 17.50 -6.85 5.05
C ALA A 16 16.01 -6.49 4.87
N VAL A 17 15.30 -6.06 5.91
CA VAL A 17 13.91 -5.59 5.76
C VAL A 17 13.76 -4.13 6.19
N HIS A 18 14.49 -3.69 7.21
CA HIS A 18 14.39 -2.34 7.78
C HIS A 18 15.57 -1.43 7.44
N GLY A 19 16.72 -2.00 7.11
CA GLY A 19 17.88 -1.30 6.55
C GLY A 19 18.12 -1.64 5.08
N LEU A 20 17.13 -2.25 4.40
CA LEU A 20 17.25 -2.71 3.02
C LEU A 20 17.47 -1.54 2.06
N PRO A 21 16.92 -0.34 2.31
CA PRO A 21 17.41 0.87 1.68
C PRO A 21 18.92 0.99 1.93
N LEU A 22 19.35 1.17 3.19
CA LEU A 22 20.73 1.44 3.66
C LEU A 22 21.80 0.48 3.13
N LEU A 23 21.53 -0.83 3.04
CA LEU A 23 22.48 -1.83 2.55
C LEU A 23 22.53 -1.95 1.04
N THR A 24 21.43 -1.69 0.33
CA THR A 24 21.46 -1.77 -1.12
C THR A 24 22.07 -0.51 -1.76
N PHE A 25 22.11 0.62 -1.03
CA PHE A 25 22.95 1.79 -1.38
C PHE A 25 24.43 1.40 -1.55
N ALA A 26 24.92 0.46 -0.75
CA ALA A 26 26.32 0.08 -0.69
C ALA A 26 26.77 -0.85 -1.83
N THR A 27 25.85 -1.63 -2.37
CA THR A 27 26.15 -2.75 -3.25
C THR A 27 25.92 -2.42 -4.72
N CYS A 28 24.88 -1.65 -5.03
CA CYS A 28 24.51 -1.36 -6.43
C CYS A 28 25.26 -0.18 -7.06
N SER A 29 25.81 0.76 -6.29
CA SER A 29 26.65 1.84 -6.85
C SER A 29 28.10 1.43 -7.14
N LEU A 30 28.53 0.27 -6.65
CA LEU A 30 29.91 -0.24 -6.75
C LEU A 30 30.04 -1.63 -7.37
N GLY A 31 28.94 -2.26 -7.80
CA GLY A 31 28.95 -3.59 -8.41
C GLY A 31 29.39 -4.71 -7.45
N VAL A 32 29.07 -4.60 -6.17
CA VAL A 32 29.40 -5.63 -5.17
C VAL A 32 28.15 -6.44 -4.87
N ASP A 33 28.08 -7.68 -5.36
CA ASP A 33 27.05 -8.64 -4.94
C ASP A 33 27.29 -9.05 -3.49
N VAL A 34 26.52 -8.48 -2.57
CA VAL A 34 26.36 -9.05 -1.24
C VAL A 34 25.25 -10.09 -1.37
N GLU A 35 25.63 -11.37 -1.32
CA GLU A 35 24.72 -12.50 -1.34
C GLU A 35 23.78 -12.40 -0.13
N MET A 36 22.58 -11.89 -0.37
CA MET A 36 21.51 -11.83 0.63
C MET A 36 21.05 -13.27 0.91
N PRO A 37 20.83 -13.66 2.17
CA PRO A 37 20.21 -14.95 2.44
C PRO A 37 18.84 -15.00 1.75
N GLU A 38 18.59 -16.07 0.99
CA GLU A 38 17.27 -16.31 0.39
C GLU A 38 16.26 -16.53 1.53
N PHE A 39 15.33 -15.59 1.70
CA PHE A 39 14.22 -15.73 2.61
C PHE A 39 13.05 -16.36 1.85
N GLU A 40 12.70 -17.60 2.19
CA GLU A 40 11.46 -18.23 1.71
C GLU A 40 10.28 -17.78 2.58
N PHE A 41 9.42 -16.93 2.03
CA PHE A 41 8.11 -16.63 2.60
C PHE A 41 7.12 -17.64 2.02
N GLU A 42 6.56 -18.50 2.87
CA GLU A 42 5.55 -19.48 2.47
C GLU A 42 4.21 -18.98 2.99
N LEU A 43 3.47 -18.32 2.11
CA LEU A 43 2.20 -17.67 2.46
C LEU A 43 1.04 -18.65 2.35
N THR A 44 0.03 -18.43 3.19
CA THR A 44 -1.19 -19.24 3.15
C THR A 44 -2.16 -18.59 2.19
N GLU A 45 -2.88 -19.41 1.43
CA GLU A 45 -4.11 -19.00 0.74
C GLU A 45 -5.10 -18.63 1.87
N VAL A 46 -5.48 -17.35 1.99
CA VAL A 46 -6.49 -16.92 2.97
C VAL A 46 -7.83 -17.45 2.45
N GLU A 47 -8.53 -18.26 3.24
CA GLU A 47 -9.87 -18.71 2.87
C GLU A 47 -10.79 -17.48 2.76
N PHE A 48 -11.54 -17.39 1.66
CA PHE A 48 -12.49 -16.32 1.41
C PHE A 48 -13.58 -16.33 2.49
N ILE A 49 -13.61 -15.30 3.32
CA ILE A 49 -14.68 -15.04 4.28
C ILE A 49 -15.59 -13.99 3.65
N ASP A 50 -16.90 -14.22 3.72
CA ASP A 50 -17.92 -13.28 3.27
C ASP A 50 -17.69 -11.90 3.95
N PRO A 51 -17.54 -10.79 3.20
CA PRO A 51 -17.24 -9.48 3.77
C PRO A 51 -18.27 -9.00 4.80
N ASP A 52 -19.51 -9.51 4.74
CA ASP A 52 -20.53 -9.21 5.75
C ASP A 52 -20.38 -10.07 7.03
N GLN A 53 -19.70 -11.23 6.98
CA GLN A 53 -19.46 -12.10 8.14
C GLN A 53 -18.27 -11.66 9.02
N GLU A 54 -17.24 -11.02 8.47
CA GLU A 54 -16.07 -10.56 9.24
C GLU A 54 -16.24 -9.16 9.84
N LEU A 55 -17.27 -8.41 9.43
CA LEU A 55 -17.70 -7.16 10.10
C LEU A 55 -18.42 -7.42 11.44
N GLY A 56 -18.10 -8.55 12.10
CA GLY A 56 -18.65 -9.02 13.36
C GLY A 56 -18.87 -7.89 14.36
N GLU A 57 -20.13 -7.79 14.79
CA GLU A 57 -20.70 -7.01 15.89
C GLU A 57 -19.78 -5.96 16.52
N GLY A 58 -20.05 -4.71 16.14
CA GLY A 58 -19.52 -3.47 16.70
C GLY A 58 -18.71 -3.60 17.99
N LEU A 59 -17.38 -3.46 17.86
CA LEU A 59 -16.63 -2.80 18.91
C LEU A 59 -17.36 -1.47 19.20
N PRO A 60 -17.83 -1.22 20.44
CA PRO A 60 -18.48 0.04 20.77
C PRO A 60 -17.55 1.17 20.36
N GLU A 61 -18.09 2.17 19.65
CA GLU A 61 -17.35 3.39 19.40
C GLU A 61 -16.81 3.88 20.75
N PRO A 62 -15.52 4.31 20.84
CA PRO A 62 -15.12 5.10 21.98
C PRO A 62 -16.09 6.27 22.06
N GLU A 63 -16.78 6.39 23.19
CA GLU A 63 -17.69 7.50 23.44
C GLU A 63 -16.98 8.79 23.01
N PRO A 64 -17.67 9.70 22.28
CA PRO A 64 -17.06 10.95 21.90
C PRO A 64 -16.46 11.58 23.15
N GLU A 65 -15.16 11.90 23.11
CA GLU A 65 -14.53 12.67 24.17
C GLU A 65 -15.46 13.85 24.48
N PRO A 66 -15.89 13.99 25.74
CA PRO A 66 -16.90 14.98 26.08
C PRO A 66 -16.43 16.33 25.55
N GLU A 67 -17.26 16.96 24.70
CA GLU A 67 -17.06 18.36 24.35
C GLU A 67 -16.84 19.10 25.67
N PRO A 68 -15.76 19.89 25.80
CA PRO A 68 -15.46 20.57 27.06
C PRO A 68 -16.72 21.30 27.50
N GLU A 69 -17.28 20.87 28.64
CA GLU A 69 -18.47 21.48 29.21
C GLU A 69 -18.19 22.98 29.27
N VAL A 70 -18.94 23.75 28.48
CA VAL A 70 -18.96 25.20 28.59
C VAL A 70 -19.43 25.46 30.00
N GLN A 71 -18.48 25.73 30.90
CA GLN A 71 -18.80 26.09 32.26
C GLN A 71 -19.79 27.24 32.18
N PRO A 72 -20.95 27.17 32.86
CA PRO A 72 -21.87 28.28 32.91
C PRO A 72 -21.09 29.52 33.35
N PRO A 73 -21.32 30.68 32.72
CA PRO A 73 -20.60 31.90 33.09
C PRO A 73 -20.72 32.07 34.60
N GLN A 74 -19.58 32.08 35.28
CA GLN A 74 -19.56 32.39 36.70
C GLN A 74 -20.26 33.74 36.89
N PRO A 75 -21.15 33.87 37.88
CA PRO A 75 -21.78 35.14 38.17
C PRO A 75 -20.69 36.20 38.37
N GLU A 76 -20.85 37.34 37.71
CA GLU A 76 -19.99 38.51 37.92
C GLU A 76 -19.88 38.75 39.44
N PRO A 77 -18.66 38.79 40.00
CA PRO A 77 -18.48 39.10 41.40
C PRO A 77 -19.06 40.49 41.69
N GLU A 78 -19.82 40.59 42.78
CA GLU A 78 -20.27 41.88 43.31
C GLU A 78 -19.06 42.82 43.48
N PRO A 79 -19.21 44.13 43.19
CA PRO A 79 -18.12 45.07 43.32
C PRO A 79 -17.70 45.17 44.79
N GLU A 80 -16.52 44.66 45.10
CA GLU A 80 -15.86 44.89 46.37
C GLU A 80 -15.49 46.38 46.52
N PRO A 81 -15.52 46.93 47.74
CA PRO A 81 -15.23 48.33 48.00
C PRO A 81 -13.80 48.70 47.63
N GLU A 82 -13.62 49.91 47.09
CA GLU A 82 -12.34 50.54 46.78
C GLU A 82 -11.39 50.48 47.99
N ILE A 83 -10.45 49.54 47.95
CA ILE A 83 -9.27 49.56 48.80
C ILE A 83 -8.20 50.35 48.03
N GLU A 84 -8.05 51.63 48.38
CA GLU A 84 -6.83 52.38 48.09
C GLU A 84 -5.68 51.73 48.87
N GLY A 85 -4.86 50.94 48.18
CA GLY A 85 -3.67 50.33 48.76
C GLY A 85 -2.71 49.83 47.70
N ASP A 86 -1.61 50.57 47.53
CA ASP A 86 -0.32 50.23 46.90
C ASP A 86 -0.29 48.98 46.00
N THR A 87 -0.46 49.20 44.68
CA THR A 87 -0.08 48.24 43.64
C THR A 87 1.40 48.38 43.29
N ASP A 88 2.25 47.74 44.07
CA ASP A 88 3.58 47.28 43.64
C ASP A 88 3.56 45.75 43.70
N GLY A 89 3.54 45.10 42.53
CA GLY A 89 3.64 43.64 42.42
C GLY A 89 2.53 42.98 41.62
N ALA A 90 2.26 43.45 40.39
CA ALA A 90 1.70 42.55 39.38
C ALA A 90 2.85 41.61 38.96
N GLU A 91 2.92 40.44 39.58
CA GLU A 91 3.69 39.33 39.03
C GLU A 91 3.06 38.98 37.68
N ASP A 92 3.76 39.33 36.60
CA ASP A 92 3.45 38.86 35.25
C ASP A 92 3.29 37.33 35.30
N GLU A 93 2.05 36.84 35.17
CA GLU A 93 1.83 35.42 34.88
C GLU A 93 2.65 35.09 33.62
N PRO A 94 3.59 34.13 33.68
CA PRO A 94 4.42 33.82 32.53
C PRO A 94 3.51 33.39 31.38
N GLU A 95 3.59 34.12 30.26
CA GLU A 95 2.87 33.77 29.05
C GLU A 95 3.10 32.27 28.77
N PRO A 96 2.03 31.49 28.51
CA PRO A 96 2.16 30.05 28.30
C PRO A 96 3.16 29.81 27.17
N GLU A 97 4.16 28.96 27.44
CA GLU A 97 5.19 28.64 26.46
C GLU A 97 4.53 28.22 25.14
N PRO A 98 4.95 28.79 24.00
CA PRO A 98 4.30 28.55 22.73
C PRO A 98 4.33 27.05 22.43
N GLU A 99 3.16 26.47 22.15
CA GLU A 99 3.04 25.05 21.82
C GLU A 99 4.06 24.66 20.74
N PRO A 100 4.80 23.55 20.93
CA PRO A 100 5.79 23.12 19.95
C PRO A 100 5.12 22.95 18.57
N LYS A 101 5.76 23.49 17.54
CA LYS A 101 5.25 23.41 16.17
C LYS A 101 5.11 21.95 15.76
N LYS A 102 3.90 21.55 15.34
CA LYS A 102 3.60 20.21 14.81
C LYS A 102 4.56 19.87 13.66
N GLN A 103 5.28 18.77 13.80
CA GLN A 103 6.20 18.27 12.77
C GLN A 103 5.43 17.39 11.77
N PHE A 104 6.00 17.21 10.58
CA PHE A 104 5.40 16.37 9.56
C PHE A 104 5.30 14.93 10.06
N GLY A 105 4.17 14.28 9.81
CA GLY A 105 3.99 12.89 10.22
C GLY A 105 3.88 12.68 11.74
N ASP A 106 3.67 13.72 12.56
CA ASP A 106 3.35 13.53 13.98
C ASP A 106 2.01 12.81 14.13
N LYS A 107 1.03 13.13 13.29
CA LYS A 107 -0.26 12.44 13.28
C LYS A 107 -0.13 11.08 12.59
N LYS A 108 -0.94 10.12 13.01
CA LYS A 108 -1.13 8.88 12.25
C LYS A 108 -1.90 9.19 10.97
N SER A 109 -1.46 8.60 9.87
CA SER A 109 -2.19 8.54 8.62
C SER A 109 -3.56 7.90 8.86
N LYS A 110 -4.56 8.39 8.15
CA LYS A 110 -5.92 7.83 8.14
C LYS A 110 -6.24 7.24 6.76
N VAL A 111 -5.21 6.80 6.03
CA VAL A 111 -5.34 6.23 4.69
C VAL A 111 -6.12 4.91 4.70
N ASP A 112 -6.10 4.18 5.80
CA ASP A 112 -6.92 2.98 6.02
C ASP A 112 -8.43 3.20 5.90
N LYS A 113 -8.89 4.45 6.02
CA LYS A 113 -10.31 4.78 5.87
C LYS A 113 -10.74 5.01 4.42
N LEU A 114 -9.79 4.97 3.48
CA LEU A 114 -10.02 5.16 2.05
C LEU A 114 -10.14 3.84 1.28
N GLY A 115 -10.00 2.69 1.92
CA GLY A 115 -10.19 1.38 1.28
C GLY A 115 -11.23 0.53 2.01
N PRO A 116 -11.52 -0.67 1.47
CA PRO A 116 -12.33 -1.68 2.14
C PRO A 116 -11.79 -2.01 3.54
N ALA A 117 -12.69 -2.35 4.47
CA ALA A 117 -12.34 -2.57 5.87
C ALA A 117 -11.41 -3.78 6.10
N ASN A 118 -11.50 -4.79 5.22
CA ASN A 118 -10.66 -5.99 5.24
C ASN A 118 -9.28 -5.79 4.58
N SER A 119 -8.99 -4.60 4.04
CA SER A 119 -7.68 -4.32 3.46
C SER A 119 -6.62 -4.23 4.55
N ASN A 120 -5.49 -4.89 4.35
CA ASN A 120 -4.30 -4.81 5.23
C ASN A 120 -3.23 -3.89 4.63
N PHE A 121 -3.33 -3.57 3.35
CA PHE A 121 -2.45 -2.64 2.65
C PHE A 121 -3.24 -1.44 2.13
N PHE A 122 -2.65 -0.26 2.28
CA PHE A 122 -3.19 1.00 1.78
C PHE A 122 -2.06 1.90 1.27
N MET A 123 -2.30 2.59 0.17
CA MET A 123 -1.40 3.59 -0.37
C MET A 123 -2.23 4.76 -0.89
N LEU A 124 -1.85 5.99 -0.53
CA LEU A 124 -2.40 7.22 -1.07
C LEU A 124 -1.26 8.04 -1.68
N LEU A 125 -1.37 8.29 -2.98
CA LEU A 125 -0.52 9.21 -3.70
C LEU A 125 -1.23 10.53 -3.93
N ASN A 126 -0.61 11.63 -3.49
CA ASN A 126 -0.98 12.99 -3.89
C ASN A 126 -0.23 13.34 -5.17
N ALA A 127 -0.79 12.91 -6.31
CA ALA A 127 -0.22 13.10 -7.63
C ALA A 127 0.06 14.58 -7.94
N LYS A 128 -0.85 15.47 -7.53
CA LYS A 128 -0.72 16.92 -7.75
C LYS A 128 0.55 17.51 -7.12
N LYS A 129 0.89 17.10 -5.90
CA LYS A 129 2.10 17.60 -5.22
C LYS A 129 3.37 16.89 -5.69
N THR A 130 3.24 15.64 -6.12
CA THR A 130 4.37 14.82 -6.53
C THR A 130 4.88 15.15 -7.94
N ALA A 131 4.00 15.60 -8.85
CA ALA A 131 4.31 15.82 -10.27
C ALA A 131 5.51 16.75 -10.59
N GLY A 132 5.90 17.62 -9.67
CA GLY A 132 7.02 18.56 -9.83
C GLY A 132 8.29 18.17 -9.08
N LEU A 133 8.29 17.03 -8.39
CA LEU A 133 9.40 16.65 -7.51
C LEU A 133 10.52 15.97 -8.30
N PRO A 134 11.78 16.11 -7.85
CA PRO A 134 12.92 15.48 -8.52
C PRO A 134 12.87 13.95 -8.63
N PHE A 135 12.09 13.29 -7.75
CA PHE A 135 11.95 11.84 -7.66
C PHE A 135 10.54 11.37 -8.08
N ALA A 136 9.79 12.23 -8.78
CA ALA A 136 8.45 11.92 -9.27
C ALA A 136 8.41 10.66 -10.12
N GLU A 137 9.42 10.47 -10.98
CA GLU A 137 9.55 9.27 -11.81
C GLU A 137 9.81 8.03 -10.95
N SER A 138 10.69 8.08 -9.95
CA SER A 138 10.95 6.95 -9.06
C SER A 138 9.68 6.48 -8.33
N ILE A 139 8.80 7.41 -7.92
CA ILE A 139 7.49 7.06 -7.33
C ILE A 139 6.61 6.33 -8.35
N ILE A 140 6.56 6.80 -9.59
CA ILE A 140 5.83 6.11 -10.67
C ILE A 140 6.39 4.70 -10.84
N GLU A 141 7.71 4.52 -10.82
CA GLU A 141 8.35 3.23 -11.03
C GLU A 141 8.07 2.24 -9.89
N ILE A 142 7.92 2.71 -8.65
CA ILE A 142 7.44 1.90 -7.52
C ILE A 142 6.02 1.41 -7.79
N MET A 143 5.15 2.29 -8.29
CA MET A 143 3.74 1.93 -8.57
C MET A 143 3.57 1.14 -9.86
N ALA A 144 4.47 1.29 -10.82
CA ALA A 144 4.44 0.63 -12.13
C ALA A 144 4.60 -0.89 -12.02
N SER A 145 5.03 -1.39 -10.87
CA SER A 145 5.03 -2.81 -10.56
C SER A 145 3.58 -3.33 -10.37
N LEU A 146 2.67 -2.51 -9.84
CA LEU A 146 1.30 -2.93 -9.53
C LEU A 146 0.52 -3.24 -10.82
N PRO A 147 -0.08 -4.44 -10.96
CA PRO A 147 -0.75 -4.82 -12.20
C PRO A 147 -1.92 -3.94 -12.61
N ASP A 148 -2.68 -3.40 -11.66
CA ASP A 148 -3.74 -2.41 -11.95
C ASP A 148 -3.19 -1.09 -12.48
N PHE A 149 -2.03 -0.68 -11.96
CA PHE A 149 -1.35 0.49 -12.47
C PHE A 149 -0.96 0.27 -13.93
N GLN A 150 -0.44 -0.92 -14.29
CA GLN A 150 -0.10 -1.22 -15.68
C GLN A 150 -1.32 -1.25 -16.59
N PHE A 151 -2.41 -1.88 -16.16
CA PHE A 151 -3.65 -1.91 -16.93
C PHE A 151 -4.10 -0.49 -17.28
N ILE A 152 -4.17 0.39 -16.28
CA ILE A 152 -4.72 1.74 -16.45
C ILE A 152 -3.71 2.67 -17.11
N ILE A 153 -2.48 2.74 -16.59
CA ILE A 153 -1.48 3.70 -17.02
C ILE A 153 -0.87 3.29 -18.37
N ASP A 154 -0.39 2.05 -18.49
CA ASP A 154 0.30 1.59 -19.70
C ASP A 154 -0.70 1.19 -20.78
N GLY A 155 -1.79 0.52 -20.41
CA GLY A 155 -2.87 0.13 -21.32
C GLY A 155 -3.74 1.31 -21.77
N GLY A 156 -4.18 2.15 -20.82
CA GLY A 156 -5.06 3.29 -21.13
C GLY A 156 -4.34 4.53 -21.63
N GLY A 157 -3.03 4.59 -21.43
CA GLY A 157 -2.16 5.68 -21.86
C GLY A 157 -2.22 6.92 -20.96
N PHE A 158 -2.70 6.75 -19.73
CA PHE A 158 -2.77 7.83 -18.74
C PHE A 158 -1.38 8.19 -18.23
N HIS A 159 -1.26 9.40 -17.68
CA HIS A 159 -0.07 9.86 -16.99
C HIS A 159 -0.44 10.03 -15.51
N PRO A 160 0.11 9.21 -14.61
CA PRO A 160 -0.36 9.08 -13.23
C PRO A 160 -0.31 10.41 -12.46
N LEU A 161 0.76 11.18 -12.65
CA LEU A 161 0.94 12.46 -11.96
C LEU A 161 0.24 13.67 -12.63
N ARG A 162 -0.15 13.55 -13.89
CA ARG A 162 -0.72 14.66 -14.68
C ARG A 162 -2.22 14.55 -14.80
N ASP A 163 -2.74 13.35 -15.02
CA ASP A 163 -4.17 13.11 -15.26
C ASP A 163 -4.96 12.90 -13.96
N PHE A 164 -4.29 12.58 -12.85
CA PHE A 164 -4.93 12.38 -11.55
C PHE A 164 -4.50 13.44 -10.52
N ASN A 165 -5.38 13.72 -9.57
CA ASN A 165 -5.10 14.53 -8.38
C ASN A 165 -4.65 13.65 -7.22
N TYR A 166 -5.38 12.55 -6.99
CA TYR A 166 -5.11 11.55 -5.98
C TYR A 166 -5.30 10.16 -6.54
N MET A 167 -4.58 9.21 -5.98
CA MET A 167 -4.74 7.79 -6.28
C MET A 167 -4.63 7.03 -4.97
N VAL A 168 -5.60 6.15 -4.73
CA VAL A 168 -5.68 5.27 -3.58
C VAL A 168 -5.61 3.84 -4.07
N ILE A 169 -4.74 3.05 -3.47
CA ILE A 169 -4.68 1.60 -3.66
C ILE A 169 -4.90 0.97 -2.30
N ALA A 170 -5.77 -0.02 -2.24
CA ALA A 170 -5.94 -0.84 -1.04
C ALA A 170 -6.02 -2.30 -1.46
N SER A 171 -5.54 -3.21 -0.62
CA SER A 171 -5.70 -4.64 -0.86
C SER A 171 -5.76 -5.41 0.46
N PRO A 172 -6.56 -6.47 0.56
CA PRO A 172 -6.45 -7.49 1.59
C PRO A 172 -5.29 -8.48 1.32
N ASP A 173 -4.81 -8.58 0.08
CA ASP A 173 -3.59 -9.33 -0.27
C ASP A 173 -2.85 -8.61 -1.39
N ILE A 174 -1.68 -8.02 -1.08
CA ILE A 174 -0.86 -7.27 -2.04
C ILE A 174 -0.34 -8.12 -3.21
N ARG A 175 -0.47 -9.46 -3.14
CA ARG A 175 -0.05 -10.38 -4.19
C ARG A 175 -1.20 -10.76 -5.12
N ASP A 176 -2.43 -10.66 -4.64
CA ASP A 176 -3.61 -10.96 -5.44
C ASP A 176 -4.17 -9.66 -6.03
N VAL A 177 -3.88 -9.50 -7.32
CA VAL A 177 -4.31 -8.34 -8.09
C VAL A 177 -5.83 -8.27 -8.18
N SER A 178 -6.52 -9.42 -8.20
CA SER A 178 -7.99 -9.47 -8.31
C SER A 178 -8.69 -8.93 -7.06
N GLN A 179 -7.95 -8.84 -5.95
CA GLN A 179 -8.44 -8.30 -4.68
C GLN A 179 -8.02 -6.84 -4.46
N THR A 180 -7.28 -6.25 -5.41
CA THR A 180 -6.87 -4.86 -5.30
C THR A 180 -8.05 -3.94 -5.59
N PHE A 181 -8.25 -3.02 -4.66
CA PHE A 181 -9.11 -1.86 -4.77
C PHE A 181 -8.28 -0.67 -5.25
N LEU A 182 -8.74 0.02 -6.29
CA LEU A 182 -8.12 1.25 -6.77
C LEU A 182 -9.15 2.36 -6.88
N ALA A 183 -8.80 3.57 -6.43
CA ALA A 183 -9.58 4.77 -6.67
C ALA A 183 -8.69 5.90 -7.17
N VAL A 184 -9.20 6.70 -8.11
CA VAL A 184 -8.51 7.88 -8.62
C VAL A 184 -9.46 9.08 -8.67
N GLU A 185 -8.96 10.25 -8.28
CA GLU A 185 -9.60 11.52 -8.62
C GLU A 185 -8.99 12.03 -9.93
N TYR A 186 -9.74 11.99 -11.03
CA TYR A 186 -9.26 12.28 -12.37
C TYR A 186 -9.55 13.72 -12.81
N LYS A 187 -8.68 14.27 -13.67
CA LYS A 187 -8.81 15.64 -14.21
C LYS A 187 -9.50 15.66 -15.57
N LEU A 188 -9.38 14.56 -16.30
CA LEU A 188 -9.87 14.39 -17.67
C LEU A 188 -11.42 14.39 -17.72
N PRO A 189 -12.02 14.61 -18.90
CA PRO A 189 -13.43 14.28 -19.10
C PRO A 189 -13.67 12.79 -18.88
N GLN A 190 -14.85 12.42 -18.37
CA GLN A 190 -15.21 11.01 -18.12
C GLN A 190 -15.14 10.16 -19.40
N GLN A 191 -15.52 10.71 -20.56
CA GLN A 191 -15.41 9.99 -21.84
C GLN A 191 -13.95 9.61 -22.16
N GLU A 192 -12.99 10.49 -21.92
CA GLU A 192 -11.58 10.17 -22.16
C GLU A 192 -11.06 9.10 -21.18
N MET A 193 -11.63 9.04 -19.97
CA MET A 193 -11.36 7.94 -19.04
C MET A 193 -11.90 6.61 -19.59
N GLN A 194 -13.16 6.57 -20.05
CA GLN A 194 -13.75 5.38 -20.67
C GLN A 194 -12.95 4.93 -21.89
N ASP A 195 -12.65 5.84 -22.82
CA ASP A 195 -11.88 5.53 -24.03
C ASP A 195 -10.50 4.96 -23.70
N GLY A 196 -9.86 5.43 -22.61
CA GLY A 196 -8.61 4.85 -22.14
C GLY A 196 -8.77 3.46 -21.54
N LEU A 197 -9.80 3.24 -20.74
CA LEU A 197 -10.07 1.92 -20.18
C LEU A 197 -10.46 0.91 -21.27
N ASP A 198 -11.21 1.33 -22.29
CA ASP A 198 -11.54 0.51 -23.46
C ASP A 198 -10.27 0.11 -24.24
N ARG A 199 -9.32 1.04 -24.42
CA ARG A 199 -8.03 0.71 -25.04
C ARG A 199 -7.21 -0.26 -24.20
N ALA A 200 -7.22 -0.09 -22.87
CA ALA A 200 -6.55 -1.01 -21.95
C ALA A 200 -7.13 -2.42 -22.04
N ALA A 201 -8.46 -2.54 -22.01
CA ALA A 201 -9.17 -3.81 -22.15
C ALA A 201 -8.91 -4.45 -23.53
N ALA A 202 -9.02 -3.67 -24.62
CA ALA A 202 -8.78 -4.18 -25.96
C ALA A 202 -7.34 -4.70 -26.14
N GLY A 203 -6.35 -4.08 -25.48
CA GLY A 203 -4.96 -4.55 -25.45
C GLY A 203 -4.76 -5.91 -24.75
N ARG A 204 -5.80 -6.43 -24.08
CA ARG A 204 -5.83 -7.73 -23.40
C ARG A 204 -6.92 -8.67 -23.95
N ASP A 205 -7.38 -8.42 -25.18
CA ASP A 205 -8.49 -9.16 -25.81
C ASP A 205 -9.79 -9.14 -24.97
N GLN A 206 -9.98 -8.07 -24.22
CA GLN A 206 -11.18 -7.80 -23.43
C GLN A 206 -11.97 -6.63 -24.03
N ALA A 207 -13.26 -6.57 -23.71
CA ALA A 207 -14.14 -5.45 -24.00
C ALA A 207 -14.89 -5.04 -22.74
N ILE A 208 -15.12 -3.74 -22.58
CA ILE A 208 -15.94 -3.21 -21.49
C ILE A 208 -17.32 -2.92 -22.04
N ALA A 209 -18.33 -3.54 -21.44
CA ALA A 209 -19.72 -3.17 -21.67
C ALA A 209 -20.11 -2.11 -20.63
N TRP A 210 -20.14 -0.85 -21.06
CA TRP A 210 -20.58 0.26 -20.22
C TRP A 210 -22.10 0.25 -20.04
N GLU A 211 -22.54 0.35 -18.80
CA GLU A 211 -23.95 0.42 -18.42
C GLU A 211 -24.21 1.49 -17.35
N GLU A 212 -25.47 1.93 -17.29
CA GLU A 212 -25.96 2.84 -16.26
C GLU A 212 -26.74 2.04 -15.22
N ARG A 213 -26.25 2.03 -13.98
CA ARG A 213 -26.89 1.32 -12.86
C ARG A 213 -26.88 2.22 -11.64
N GLY A 214 -28.07 2.50 -11.09
CA GLY A 214 -28.20 3.42 -9.96
C GLY A 214 -27.84 4.88 -10.28
N GLY A 215 -27.84 5.27 -11.56
CA GLY A 215 -27.40 6.61 -12.00
C GLY A 215 -25.88 6.77 -12.08
N LEU A 216 -25.13 5.67 -11.94
CA LEU A 216 -23.68 5.63 -12.10
C LEU A 216 -23.33 4.87 -13.38
N THR A 217 -22.36 5.41 -14.13
CA THR A 217 -21.75 4.71 -15.26
C THR A 217 -20.77 3.67 -14.72
N MET A 218 -20.93 2.41 -15.11
CA MET A 218 -20.04 1.33 -14.72
C MET A 218 -19.80 0.33 -15.85
N GLY A 219 -18.70 -0.40 -15.79
CA GLY A 219 -18.38 -1.42 -16.78
C GLY A 219 -17.32 -2.39 -16.27
N ASN A 220 -17.48 -3.66 -16.62
CA ASN A 220 -16.52 -4.71 -16.28
C ASN A 220 -15.81 -5.19 -17.56
N PRO A 221 -14.46 -5.24 -17.57
CA PRO A 221 -13.70 -5.74 -18.70
C PRO A 221 -13.84 -7.27 -18.80
N LYS A 222 -14.48 -7.75 -19.88
CA LYS A 222 -14.67 -9.19 -20.13
C LYS A 222 -13.93 -9.68 -21.36
N PRO A 223 -13.43 -10.93 -21.38
CA PRO A 223 -12.84 -11.51 -22.59
C PRO A 223 -13.80 -11.51 -23.80
N ILE A 224 -13.32 -11.14 -24.98
CA ILE A 224 -14.14 -10.99 -26.20
C ILE A 224 -14.61 -12.34 -26.78
N GLY A 225 -13.92 -13.44 -26.49
CA GLY A 225 -14.23 -14.78 -27.02
C GLY A 225 -14.89 -15.75 -26.05
N ASP A 226 -14.58 -15.63 -24.75
CA ASP A 226 -15.06 -16.53 -23.72
C ASP A 226 -15.37 -15.75 -22.42
N PRO A 227 -16.54 -15.08 -22.34
CA PRO A 227 -16.89 -14.27 -21.19
C PRO A 227 -17.00 -15.06 -19.87
N GLU A 228 -17.20 -16.38 -19.92
CA GLU A 228 -17.27 -17.24 -18.73
C GLU A 228 -15.88 -17.56 -18.16
N SER A 229 -14.81 -17.32 -18.94
CA SER A 229 -13.42 -17.42 -18.48
C SER A 229 -12.93 -16.17 -17.73
N ASP A 230 -13.83 -15.25 -17.41
CA ASP A 230 -13.48 -14.01 -16.72
C ASP A 230 -12.93 -14.31 -15.32
N TRP A 231 -11.63 -14.07 -15.16
CA TRP A 231 -10.92 -14.27 -13.91
C TRP A 231 -10.88 -12.99 -13.07
N ASP A 232 -11.24 -11.82 -13.64
CA ASP A 232 -11.20 -10.54 -12.97
C ASP A 232 -12.63 -9.96 -12.82
N PRO A 233 -13.32 -10.24 -11.70
CA PRO A 233 -14.72 -9.84 -11.49
C PRO A 233 -14.87 -8.34 -11.17
N ARG A 234 -13.84 -7.53 -11.42
CA ARG A 234 -13.81 -6.13 -11.02
C ARG A 234 -14.48 -5.22 -12.04
N TRP A 235 -15.10 -4.17 -11.52
CA TRP A 235 -15.87 -3.19 -12.25
C TRP A 235 -15.22 -1.82 -12.10
N PHE A 236 -15.12 -1.10 -13.21
CA PHE A 236 -14.93 0.33 -13.21
C PHE A 236 -16.26 1.00 -12.86
N VAL A 237 -16.24 1.90 -11.89
CA VAL A 237 -17.42 2.70 -11.52
C VAL A 237 -17.02 4.18 -11.46
N PHE A 238 -17.74 5.02 -12.20
CA PHE A 238 -17.59 6.47 -12.15
C PHE A 238 -18.53 7.04 -11.10
N LEU A 239 -17.95 7.66 -10.08
CA LEU A 239 -18.64 8.35 -9.00
C LEU A 239 -18.69 9.86 -9.29
N ASP A 240 -19.41 10.58 -8.44
CA ASP A 240 -19.41 12.04 -8.44
C ASP A 240 -18.01 12.65 -8.20
N ASP A 241 -17.89 13.96 -8.43
CA ASP A 241 -16.67 14.76 -8.19
C ASP A 241 -15.42 14.25 -8.94
N LYS A 242 -15.63 13.60 -10.09
CA LYS A 242 -14.56 13.03 -10.93
C LYS A 242 -13.72 11.98 -10.19
N VAL A 243 -14.40 11.13 -9.42
CA VAL A 243 -13.77 9.95 -8.82
C VAL A 243 -14.14 8.73 -9.65
N ALA A 244 -13.16 7.89 -9.97
CA ALA A 244 -13.38 6.59 -10.57
C ALA A 244 -12.78 5.52 -9.65
N VAL A 245 -13.46 4.39 -9.54
CA VAL A 245 -13.02 3.25 -8.73
C VAL A 245 -12.96 1.98 -9.57
N TYR A 246 -12.03 1.10 -9.24
CA TYR A 246 -11.93 -0.25 -9.78
C TYR A 246 -12.02 -1.24 -8.62
N VAL A 247 -13.12 -1.98 -8.57
CA VAL A 247 -13.59 -2.68 -7.36
C VAL A 247 -14.25 -4.00 -7.73
N ARG A 248 -14.28 -4.97 -6.82
CA ARG A 248 -14.99 -6.23 -7.08
C ARG A 248 -16.51 -6.06 -7.10
N GLU A 249 -17.20 -6.95 -7.81
CA GLU A 249 -18.64 -6.93 -8.00
C GLU A 249 -19.46 -6.88 -6.69
N GLU A 250 -18.99 -7.54 -5.62
CA GLU A 250 -19.70 -7.56 -4.33
C GLU A 250 -19.86 -6.17 -3.68
N PHE A 251 -19.02 -5.20 -4.06
CA PHE A 251 -19.11 -3.83 -3.54
C PHE A 251 -20.11 -2.95 -4.32
N LEU A 252 -20.62 -3.41 -5.47
CA LEU A 252 -21.46 -2.57 -6.34
C LEU A 252 -22.78 -2.18 -5.69
N SER A 253 -23.45 -3.10 -5.00
CA SER A 253 -24.72 -2.81 -4.31
C SER A 253 -24.55 -1.66 -3.31
N GLN A 254 -23.48 -1.71 -2.53
CA GLN A 254 -23.14 -0.71 -1.52
C GLN A 254 -22.72 0.63 -2.12
N ILE A 255 -22.04 0.62 -3.28
CA ILE A 255 -21.73 1.85 -4.02
C ILE A 255 -23.01 2.51 -4.55
N ILE A 256 -23.95 1.72 -5.07
CA ILE A 256 -25.21 2.19 -5.64
C ILE A 256 -26.17 2.70 -4.56
N GLU A 257 -26.30 1.96 -3.45
CA GLU A 257 -27.15 2.35 -2.33
C GLU A 257 -26.60 3.58 -1.59
N GLY A 258 -25.27 3.76 -1.60
CA GLY A 258 -24.59 4.83 -0.91
C GLY A 258 -24.38 4.55 0.59
N PRO A 259 -23.90 5.56 1.35
CA PRO A 259 -23.64 5.40 2.78
C PRO A 259 -24.94 5.21 3.57
N ASP A 260 -25.02 4.12 4.33
CA ASP A 260 -26.11 3.88 5.28
C ASP A 260 -25.59 4.08 6.71
N ALA A 261 -25.90 5.26 7.28
CA ALA A 261 -25.50 5.61 8.64
C ALA A 261 -26.10 4.68 9.71
N SER A 262 -27.20 3.99 9.41
CA SER A 262 -27.85 3.08 10.36
C SER A 262 -27.15 1.73 10.48
N LYS A 263 -26.32 1.36 9.50
CA LYS A 263 -25.60 0.07 9.45
C LYS A 263 -24.17 0.12 10.02
N GLY A 264 -23.75 1.23 10.63
CA GLY A 264 -22.41 1.35 11.23
C GLY A 264 -21.29 1.42 10.19
N LYS A 265 -20.09 0.91 10.49
CA LYS A 265 -18.93 0.92 9.57
C LYS A 265 -19.08 -0.12 8.46
N THR A 266 -20.03 0.08 7.57
CA THR A 266 -20.17 -0.74 6.36
C THR A 266 -19.18 -0.32 5.29
N SER A 267 -18.99 -1.19 4.31
CA SER A 267 -18.26 -0.87 3.09
C SER A 267 -18.91 0.27 2.28
N GLY A 268 -20.24 0.45 2.33
CA GLY A 268 -20.89 1.64 1.76
C GLY A 268 -20.35 2.97 2.32
N ASN A 269 -19.87 2.98 3.57
CA ASN A 269 -19.26 4.17 4.18
C ASN A 269 -17.83 4.45 3.70
N PHE A 270 -17.08 3.47 3.18
CA PHE A 270 -15.79 3.78 2.55
C PHE A 270 -15.99 4.49 1.21
N VAL A 271 -17.02 4.14 0.43
CA VAL A 271 -17.31 4.78 -0.87
C VAL A 271 -17.56 6.27 -0.70
N ALA A 272 -18.32 6.66 0.32
CA ALA A 272 -18.51 8.06 0.69
C ALA A 272 -17.22 8.76 1.16
N ASN A 273 -16.21 8.01 1.62
CA ASN A 273 -14.89 8.56 1.94
C ASN A 273 -14.02 8.76 0.70
N LEU A 274 -14.28 8.08 -0.42
CA LEU A 274 -13.51 8.22 -1.66
C LEU A 274 -13.72 9.58 -2.31
N THR A 275 -14.95 10.09 -2.32
CA THR A 275 -15.22 11.48 -2.74
C THR A 275 -14.56 12.50 -1.80
N ARG A 276 -14.12 12.05 -0.61
CA ARG A 276 -13.38 12.83 0.39
C ARG A 276 -11.87 12.58 0.36
N MET A 277 -11.30 11.96 -0.68
CA MET A 277 -9.83 11.78 -0.83
C MET A 277 -9.06 13.08 -0.55
N ARG A 278 -9.55 14.22 -1.05
CA ARG A 278 -8.99 15.54 -0.79
C ARG A 278 -8.95 15.90 0.71
N THR A 279 -10.00 15.57 1.46
CA THR A 279 -10.09 15.82 2.91
C THR A 279 -9.06 15.00 3.67
N TYR A 280 -8.85 13.74 3.28
CA TYR A 280 -7.82 12.90 3.88
C TYR A 280 -6.42 13.39 3.54
N ALA A 281 -6.16 13.76 2.29
CA ALA A 281 -4.89 14.37 1.88
C ALA A 281 -4.63 15.74 2.54
N ALA A 282 -5.66 16.44 2.99
CA ALA A 282 -5.53 17.70 3.72
C ALA A 282 -5.15 17.52 5.20
N ARG A 283 -5.30 16.31 5.77
CA ARG A 283 -4.93 16.02 7.17
C ARG A 283 -3.42 16.02 7.37
N GLU A 284 -2.69 15.52 6.37
CA GLU A 284 -1.24 15.63 6.25
C GLU A 284 -0.89 16.45 4.99
N PRO A 285 -1.04 17.80 5.05
CA PRO A 285 -0.99 18.66 3.88
C PRO A 285 0.41 18.77 3.28
N LYS A 286 1.45 18.21 3.90
CA LYS A 286 2.78 18.13 3.30
C LYS A 286 3.07 16.78 2.63
N ALA A 287 2.28 15.74 2.90
CA ALA A 287 2.51 14.42 2.33
C ALA A 287 2.31 14.40 0.81
N GLY A 288 3.30 13.85 0.11
CA GLY A 288 3.21 13.44 -1.29
C GLY A 288 2.73 12.00 -1.42
N MET A 289 3.14 11.16 -0.47
CA MET A 289 2.78 9.74 -0.42
C MET A 289 2.54 9.33 1.04
N GLN A 290 1.53 8.49 1.24
CA GLN A 290 1.25 7.81 2.49
C GLN A 290 1.01 6.34 2.18
N MET A 291 1.58 5.44 2.96
CA MET A 291 1.40 4.00 2.83
C MET A 291 1.19 3.40 4.21
N GLN A 292 0.35 2.38 4.31
CA GLN A 292 0.12 1.65 5.53
C GLN A 292 -0.01 0.16 5.24
N MET A 293 0.63 -0.65 6.06
CA MET A 293 0.48 -2.10 6.16
C MET A 293 0.06 -2.41 7.59
N LYS A 294 -0.93 -3.28 7.74
CA LYS A 294 -1.47 -3.71 9.03
C LYS A 294 -1.51 -5.22 9.11
N ASP A 295 -1.61 -5.73 10.34
CA ASP A 295 -1.84 -7.14 10.64
C ASP A 295 -0.88 -8.06 9.85
N ILE A 296 0.40 -7.68 9.78
CA ILE A 296 1.42 -8.35 8.97
C ILE A 296 1.56 -9.82 9.41
N TYR A 297 1.45 -10.10 10.71
CA TYR A 297 1.52 -11.47 11.23
C TYR A 297 0.30 -12.32 10.87
N ALA A 298 -0.88 -11.70 10.72
CA ALA A 298 -2.08 -12.40 10.25
C ALA A 298 -2.00 -12.66 8.74
N SER A 299 -1.40 -11.74 8.00
CA SER A 299 -1.37 -11.73 6.54
C SER A 299 -0.25 -12.59 5.95
N VAL A 300 0.84 -12.78 6.69
CA VAL A 300 2.03 -13.49 6.22
C VAL A 300 2.43 -14.56 7.22
N ARG A 301 2.44 -15.83 6.78
CA ARG A 301 3.09 -16.90 7.53
C ARG A 301 4.60 -16.69 7.50
N MET A 302 5.12 -16.09 8.55
CA MET A 302 6.54 -15.86 8.68
C MET A 302 7.21 -17.09 9.28
N LYS A 303 8.07 -17.74 8.49
CA LYS A 303 9.08 -18.65 9.05
C LYS A 303 9.91 -17.86 10.06
N LYS A 304 10.49 -18.53 11.06
CA LYS A 304 11.26 -17.88 12.13
C LYS A 304 12.29 -16.90 11.54
N THR A 305 11.92 -15.62 11.54
CA THR A 305 12.79 -14.57 11.05
C THR A 305 13.83 -14.35 12.11
N PRO A 306 15.05 -14.05 11.69
CA PRO A 306 16.09 -13.91 12.68
C PRO A 306 15.96 -12.51 13.34
N PHE A 307 15.10 -11.62 12.81
CA PHE A 307 14.83 -10.28 13.29
C PHE A 307 13.40 -10.06 13.72
N THR A 308 13.20 -8.99 14.49
CA THR A 308 11.87 -8.56 14.91
C THR A 308 11.16 -7.85 13.75
N ILE A 309 9.92 -8.26 13.49
CA ILE A 309 9.08 -7.68 12.43
C ILE A 309 7.93 -6.96 13.12
N PRO A 310 7.60 -5.73 12.71
CA PRO A 310 6.42 -5.05 13.22
C PRO A 310 5.15 -5.70 12.68
N ASP A 311 4.07 -5.56 13.43
CA ASP A 311 2.74 -6.00 13.00
C ASP A 311 2.05 -4.98 12.09
N ALA A 312 2.40 -3.70 12.23
CA ALA A 312 1.97 -2.65 11.31
C ALA A 312 3.12 -1.70 10.94
N ILE A 313 3.10 -1.21 9.71
CA ILE A 313 4.06 -0.23 9.18
C ILE A 313 3.28 0.90 8.55
N GLU A 314 3.64 2.13 8.87
CA GLU A 314 3.12 3.35 8.23
C GLU A 314 4.31 4.14 7.67
N VAL A 315 4.22 4.55 6.41
CA VAL A 315 5.26 5.35 5.73
C VAL A 315 4.63 6.62 5.20
N MET A 316 5.24 7.75 5.53
CA MET A 316 4.85 9.07 5.03
C MET A 316 6.06 9.75 4.41
N ALA A 317 5.92 10.20 3.16
CA ALA A 317 6.96 10.95 2.48
C ALA A 317 6.46 12.35 2.14
N GLU A 318 7.24 13.36 2.52
CA GLU A 318 6.93 14.76 2.22
C GLU A 318 7.03 15.04 0.71
N ALA A 319 6.11 15.86 0.20
CA ALA A 319 6.17 16.38 -1.16
C ALA A 319 7.14 17.57 -1.27
N ALA A 320 8.42 17.34 -0.97
CA ALA A 320 9.47 18.35 -1.02
C ALA A 320 10.68 17.86 -1.83
N ALA A 321 11.53 18.78 -2.30
CA ALA A 321 12.73 18.41 -3.06
C ALA A 321 13.77 17.65 -2.21
N ALA A 322 13.80 17.96 -0.91
CA ALA A 322 14.51 17.22 0.12
C ALA A 322 13.44 16.70 1.09
N PRO A 323 12.89 15.50 0.84
CA PRO A 323 11.72 15.04 1.56
C PRO A 323 12.10 14.56 2.95
N GLU A 324 11.30 14.95 3.93
CA GLU A 324 11.25 14.23 5.19
C GLU A 324 10.51 12.90 5.00
N LEU A 325 11.09 11.81 5.48
CA LEU A 325 10.49 10.49 5.54
C LEU A 325 10.22 10.15 7.00
N VAL A 326 8.99 9.72 7.28
CA VAL A 326 8.59 9.20 8.58
C VAL A 326 8.10 7.77 8.39
N VAL A 327 8.73 6.83 9.09
CA VAL A 327 8.31 5.43 9.15
C VAL A 327 7.90 5.13 10.58
N LYS A 328 6.64 4.76 10.79
CA LYS A 328 6.13 4.30 12.08
C LYS A 328 5.90 2.80 12.01
N MET A 329 6.26 2.11 13.08
CA MET A 329 6.17 0.67 13.19
C MET A 329 5.52 0.34 14.53
N ASP A 330 4.41 -0.39 14.49
CA ASP A 330 3.77 -0.91 15.70
C ASP A 330 4.13 -2.41 15.80
N PHE A 331 4.76 -2.81 16.90
CA PHE A 331 5.13 -4.19 17.19
C PHE A 331 4.01 -4.90 17.98
N LEU A 332 4.08 -6.24 18.06
CA LEU A 332 3.12 -7.03 18.83
C LEU A 332 3.14 -6.66 20.33
N ASP A 333 4.32 -6.38 20.87
CA ASP A 333 4.53 -6.01 22.26
C ASP A 333 5.74 -5.06 22.45
N ASP A 334 5.84 -4.46 23.64
CA ASP A 334 6.93 -3.55 24.03
C ASP A 334 8.32 -4.23 24.00
N PRO A 335 8.51 -5.49 24.47
CA PRO A 335 9.79 -6.19 24.34
C PRO A 335 10.28 -6.37 22.89
N ALA A 336 9.37 -6.62 21.94
CA ALA A 336 9.70 -6.68 20.52
C ALA A 336 10.20 -5.32 20.00
N ALA A 337 9.54 -4.22 20.36
CA ALA A 337 9.98 -2.87 20.00
C ALA A 337 11.34 -2.52 20.64
N GLU A 338 11.56 -2.86 21.91
CA GLU A 338 12.86 -2.68 22.59
C GLU A 338 13.97 -3.48 21.87
N GLN A 339 13.67 -4.73 21.50
CA GLN A 339 14.61 -5.58 20.77
C GLN A 339 14.95 -4.97 19.41
N PHE A 340 13.98 -4.43 18.68
CA PHE A 340 14.23 -3.72 17.42
C PHE A 340 15.09 -2.46 17.63
N GLU A 341 14.76 -1.63 18.62
CA GLU A 341 15.53 -0.43 18.94
C GLU A 341 16.99 -0.76 19.24
N LYS A 342 17.23 -1.84 19.99
CA LYS A 342 18.57 -2.34 20.27
C LYS A 342 19.29 -2.84 19.02
N GLU A 343 18.61 -3.60 18.17
CA GLU A 343 19.15 -4.05 16.88
C GLU A 343 19.57 -2.85 16.02
N TRP A 344 18.75 -1.80 15.97
CA TRP A 344 19.05 -0.55 15.29
C TRP A 344 20.25 0.18 15.88
N LYS A 345 20.28 0.42 17.20
CA LYS A 345 21.30 1.25 17.85
C LYS A 345 22.65 0.55 18.02
N GLU A 346 22.66 -0.77 18.21
CA GLU A 346 23.88 -1.52 18.55
C GLU A 346 24.39 -2.42 17.43
N LEU A 347 23.48 -3.14 16.75
CA LEU A 347 23.88 -4.20 15.82
C LEU A 347 24.08 -3.67 14.41
N LEU A 348 23.20 -2.79 13.93
CA LEU A 348 23.30 -2.19 12.59
C LEU A 348 24.61 -1.39 12.40
N PRO A 349 25.05 -0.52 13.33
CA PRO A 349 26.35 0.15 13.24
C PRO A 349 27.53 -0.81 13.09
N ARG A 350 27.58 -1.85 13.94
CA ARG A 350 28.63 -2.87 13.88
C ARG A 350 28.61 -3.62 12.56
N PHE A 351 27.41 -3.93 12.07
CA PHE A 351 27.25 -4.56 10.77
C PHE A 351 27.78 -3.67 9.64
N ILE A 352 27.43 -2.39 9.62
CA ILE A 352 27.95 -1.42 8.66
C ILE A 352 29.49 -1.40 8.72
N ASP A 353 30.05 -1.37 9.92
CA ASP A 353 31.50 -1.27 10.11
C ASP A 353 32.24 -2.57 9.71
N GLU A 354 31.64 -3.74 9.92
CA GLU A 354 32.29 -5.03 9.69
C GLU A 354 32.02 -5.65 8.32
N LYS A 355 30.81 -5.45 7.77
CA LYS A 355 30.30 -6.22 6.62
C LYS A 355 30.10 -5.39 5.38
N VAL A 356 29.86 -4.08 5.52
CA VAL A 356 29.75 -3.21 4.35
C VAL A 356 31.15 -2.95 3.79
N PRO A 357 31.36 -3.13 2.47
CA PRO A 357 32.64 -2.83 1.81
C PRO A 357 33.12 -1.42 2.15
N LEU A 358 34.43 -1.24 2.32
CA LEU A 358 35.02 0.02 2.78
C LEU A 358 34.57 1.23 1.93
N LEU A 359 34.46 1.04 0.62
CA LEU A 359 34.04 2.08 -0.33
C LEU A 359 32.58 2.55 -0.12
N ALA A 360 31.71 1.68 0.40
CA ALA A 360 30.31 1.98 0.63
C ALA A 360 29.96 2.29 2.09
N ARG A 361 30.85 1.92 3.02
CA ARG A 361 30.63 2.06 4.47
C ARG A 361 30.30 3.49 4.87
N GLY A 362 31.03 4.47 4.32
CA GLY A 362 30.79 5.89 4.61
C GLY A 362 29.39 6.36 4.23
N MET A 363 28.86 5.88 3.09
CA MET A 363 27.51 6.21 2.64
C MET A 363 26.45 5.56 3.53
N ALA A 364 26.57 4.26 3.80
CA ALA A 364 25.65 3.54 4.67
C ALA A 364 25.63 4.11 6.09
N ARG A 365 26.82 4.47 6.62
CA ARG A 365 26.96 5.09 7.94
C ARG A 365 26.33 6.48 7.97
N GLY A 366 26.60 7.31 6.97
CA GLY A 366 26.02 8.65 6.89
C GLY A 366 24.51 8.64 6.80
N LEU A 367 23.91 7.70 6.07
CA LEU A 367 22.46 7.53 6.04
C LEU A 367 21.90 7.02 7.38
N TYR A 368 22.55 6.03 8.01
CA TYR A 368 22.17 5.55 9.34
C TYR A 368 22.18 6.68 10.38
N GLU A 369 23.22 7.51 10.39
CA GLU A 369 23.38 8.64 11.32
C GLU A 369 22.39 9.78 11.08
N GLN A 370 21.72 9.82 9.92
CA GLN A 370 20.67 10.78 9.59
C GLN A 370 19.27 10.30 9.97
N ILE A 371 19.12 9.07 10.45
CA ILE A 371 17.82 8.53 10.86
C ILE A 371 17.72 8.62 12.37
N ASP A 372 16.81 9.49 12.82
CA ASP A 372 16.41 9.56 14.21
C ASP A 372 15.44 8.42 14.52
N ILE A 373 15.70 7.71 15.61
CA ILE A 373 14.84 6.64 16.12
C ILE A 373 14.23 7.05 17.46
N GLY A 374 12.90 7.06 17.53
CA GLY A 374 12.12 7.19 18.75
C GLY A 374 11.38 5.91 19.06
N ARG A 375 11.22 5.58 20.35
CA ARG A 375 10.39 4.48 20.82
C ARG A 375 9.39 5.00 21.85
N GLU A 376 8.15 4.55 21.73
CA GLU A 376 7.08 4.79 22.69
C GLU A 376 6.24 3.51 22.80
N ASP A 377 6.27 2.86 23.97
CA ASP A 377 5.72 1.52 24.19
C ASP A 377 6.16 0.53 23.08
N LYS A 378 5.18 -0.12 22.44
CA LYS A 378 5.36 -1.03 21.30
C LYS A 378 5.59 -0.32 19.96
N GLY A 379 5.62 1.01 19.93
CA GLY A 379 5.77 1.83 18.73
C GLY A 379 7.23 2.27 18.52
N ILE A 380 7.71 2.17 17.28
CA ILE A 380 8.98 2.77 16.84
C ILE A 380 8.68 3.80 15.76
N THR A 381 9.30 4.97 15.85
CA THR A 381 9.28 5.98 14.79
C THR A 381 10.70 6.20 14.30
N LEU A 382 10.91 6.04 12.98
CA LEU A 382 12.11 6.44 12.27
C LEU A 382 11.82 7.72 11.49
N ARG A 383 12.65 8.74 11.66
CA ARG A 383 12.52 10.02 10.97
C ARG A 383 13.84 10.37 10.29
N SER A 384 13.79 10.85 9.06
CA SER A 384 14.98 11.30 8.36
C SER A 384 14.66 12.34 7.30
N GLU A 385 15.52 13.34 7.17
CA GLU A 385 15.49 14.29 6.06
C GLU A 385 16.48 13.83 4.99
N PHE A 386 15.99 13.54 3.79
CA PHE A 386 16.85 13.14 2.70
C PHE A 386 17.19 14.32 1.80
N SER A 387 18.46 14.44 1.42
CA SER A 387 18.80 15.26 0.25
C SER A 387 18.12 14.69 -1.00
N LYS A 388 17.92 15.53 -2.01
CA LYS A 388 17.39 15.13 -3.32
C LYS A 388 18.04 13.84 -3.86
N THR A 389 19.38 13.76 -3.82
CA THR A 389 20.13 12.61 -4.33
C THR A 389 19.86 11.34 -3.52
N GLN A 390 19.78 11.45 -2.19
CA GLN A 390 19.49 10.29 -1.34
C GLN A 390 18.06 9.80 -1.53
N ALA A 391 17.09 10.71 -1.65
CA ALA A 391 15.69 10.35 -1.88
C ALA A 391 15.51 9.62 -3.22
N THR A 392 16.08 10.14 -4.31
CA THR A 392 16.04 9.47 -5.62
C THR A 392 16.64 8.07 -5.54
N LEU A 393 17.82 7.93 -4.93
CA LEU A 393 18.48 6.63 -4.84
C LEU A 393 17.70 5.62 -3.98
N LEU A 394 17.11 6.08 -2.86
CA LEU A 394 16.25 5.25 -2.02
C LEU A 394 15.04 4.73 -2.81
N LEU A 395 14.36 5.62 -3.54
CA LEU A 395 13.15 5.28 -4.28
C LEU A 395 13.44 4.39 -5.49
N ASP A 396 14.54 4.62 -6.20
CA ASP A 396 14.98 3.74 -7.30
C ASP A 396 15.28 2.33 -6.80
N GLN A 397 15.83 2.22 -5.59
CA GLN A 397 16.07 0.94 -4.94
C GLN A 397 14.75 0.23 -4.59
N VAL A 398 13.77 0.95 -4.03
CA VAL A 398 12.44 0.40 -3.75
C VAL A 398 11.77 -0.07 -5.05
N ALA A 399 11.85 0.72 -6.13
CA ALA A 399 11.34 0.33 -7.43
C ALA A 399 12.00 -0.96 -7.98
N SER A 400 13.32 -1.08 -7.83
CA SER A 400 14.08 -2.28 -8.22
C SER A 400 13.63 -3.53 -7.44
N MET A 401 13.44 -3.40 -6.13
CA MET A 401 12.97 -4.51 -5.29
C MET A 401 11.55 -4.93 -5.64
N SER A 402 10.67 -3.95 -5.86
CA SER A 402 9.31 -4.20 -6.30
C SER A 402 9.26 -4.94 -7.65
N SER A 403 10.14 -4.57 -8.58
CA SER A 403 10.28 -5.25 -9.87
C SER A 403 10.72 -6.71 -9.73
N LYS A 404 11.68 -6.98 -8.83
CA LYS A 404 12.15 -8.35 -8.54
C LYS A 404 11.07 -9.23 -7.92
N MET A 405 10.23 -8.68 -7.04
CA MET A 405 9.10 -9.42 -6.45
C MET A 405 8.11 -9.92 -7.50
N LEU A 406 7.98 -9.18 -8.61
CA LEU A 406 7.13 -9.55 -9.75
C LEU A 406 7.82 -10.46 -10.77
N ARG A 407 9.04 -10.94 -10.46
CA ARG A 407 9.84 -11.81 -11.33
C ARG A 407 10.09 -11.22 -12.72
N ARG A 408 10.12 -9.88 -12.83
CA ARG A 408 10.45 -9.20 -14.09
C ARG A 408 11.95 -9.04 -14.25
N THR A 409 12.40 -9.22 -15.48
CA THR A 409 13.79 -8.98 -15.85
C THR A 409 14.10 -7.47 -15.91
N PRO A 410 15.35 -7.06 -15.69
CA PRO A 410 15.76 -5.66 -15.88
C PRO A 410 15.45 -5.13 -17.29
N GLU A 411 15.57 -5.98 -18.31
CA GLU A 411 15.32 -5.62 -19.71
C GLU A 411 13.84 -5.32 -19.96
N GLU A 412 12.91 -6.14 -19.44
CA GLU A 412 11.47 -5.87 -19.51
C GLU A 412 11.11 -4.55 -18.81
N MET A 413 11.69 -4.30 -17.65
CA MET A 413 11.45 -3.04 -16.91
C MET A 413 11.95 -1.82 -17.68
N GLU A 414 13.12 -1.91 -18.32
CA GLU A 414 13.65 -0.84 -19.16
C GLU A 414 12.76 -0.60 -20.40
N GLN A 415 12.27 -1.67 -21.04
CA GLN A 415 11.35 -1.56 -22.17
C GLN A 415 10.04 -0.89 -21.77
N LEU A 416 9.45 -1.27 -20.64
CA LEU A 416 8.24 -0.65 -20.11
C LEU A 416 8.46 0.83 -19.78
N ARG A 417 9.57 1.16 -19.13
CA ARG A 417 9.95 2.55 -18.82
C ARG A 417 10.12 3.37 -20.10
N LYS A 418 10.81 2.82 -21.11
CA LYS A 418 11.01 3.48 -22.40
C LYS A 418 9.68 3.72 -23.12
N ARG A 419 8.80 2.72 -23.14
CA ARG A 419 7.45 2.83 -23.73
C ARG A 419 6.62 3.92 -23.04
N ARG A 420 6.59 3.93 -21.70
CA ARG A 420 5.91 4.99 -20.92
C ARG A 420 6.44 6.36 -21.30
N LYS A 421 7.76 6.50 -21.37
CA LYS A 421 8.41 7.74 -21.76
C LYS A 421 8.01 8.18 -23.17
N GLU A 422 8.07 7.30 -24.17
CA GLU A 422 7.66 7.59 -25.55
C GLU A 422 6.18 8.01 -25.63
N LEU A 423 5.30 7.30 -24.93
CA LEU A 423 3.89 7.62 -24.84
C LEU A 423 3.68 9.03 -24.23
N TRP A 424 4.34 9.34 -23.12
CA TRP A 424 4.19 10.62 -22.44
C TRP A 424 4.84 11.78 -23.23
N GLU A 425 5.93 11.52 -23.94
CA GLU A 425 6.54 12.46 -24.88
C GLU A 425 5.57 12.75 -26.05
N ALA A 426 4.91 11.72 -26.61
CA ALA A 426 3.87 11.90 -27.62
C ALA A 426 2.69 12.74 -27.09
N ARG A 427 2.38 12.61 -25.79
CA ARG A 427 1.41 13.45 -25.08
C ARG A 427 1.91 14.87 -24.77
N GLN A 428 3.10 15.24 -25.23
CA GLN A 428 3.74 16.53 -24.94
C GLN A 428 3.81 16.82 -23.43
N GLY A 429 4.11 15.80 -22.63
CA GLY A 429 4.13 15.89 -21.17
C GLY A 429 2.73 15.99 -20.54
N GLY A 430 1.73 15.36 -21.16
CA GLY A 430 0.34 15.35 -20.69
C GLY A 430 -0.50 16.56 -21.10
N LYS A 431 -0.03 17.39 -22.05
CA LYS A 431 -0.77 18.55 -22.58
C LYS A 431 -1.90 18.15 -23.53
N ILE A 432 -1.80 16.97 -24.12
CA ILE A 432 -2.88 16.39 -24.94
C ILE A 432 -3.41 15.11 -24.27
N ALA A 433 -4.67 14.84 -24.56
CA ALA A 433 -5.35 13.65 -24.09
C ALA A 433 -4.68 12.37 -24.63
N PRO A 434 -4.73 11.26 -23.89
CA PRO A 434 -4.22 9.97 -24.35
C PRO A 434 -4.69 9.58 -25.76
N SER A 435 -5.99 9.70 -26.04
CA SER A 435 -6.60 9.44 -27.34
C SER A 435 -5.89 10.18 -28.49
N ALA A 436 -5.73 11.49 -28.34
CA ALA A 436 -5.11 12.36 -29.34
C ALA A 436 -3.60 12.11 -29.55
N ALA A 437 -2.91 11.54 -28.57
CA ALA A 437 -1.49 11.17 -28.72
C ALA A 437 -1.33 9.83 -29.44
N LEU A 438 -2.20 8.87 -29.12
CA LEU A 438 -2.15 7.53 -29.70
C LEU A 438 -2.51 7.51 -31.18
N GLU A 439 -3.41 8.39 -31.66
CA GLU A 439 -3.66 8.54 -33.10
C GLU A 439 -2.39 8.87 -33.91
N LYS A 440 -1.40 9.50 -33.28
CA LYS A 440 -0.11 9.85 -33.90
C LYS A 440 0.90 8.69 -33.84
N LEU A 441 0.78 7.85 -32.82
CA LEU A 441 1.58 6.65 -32.62
C LEU A 441 0.84 5.47 -33.27
N LYS A 442 1.01 5.26 -34.58
CA LYS A 442 0.45 4.10 -35.32
C LYS A 442 1.10 2.76 -34.92
N THR A 443 1.47 2.58 -33.66
CA THR A 443 2.12 1.37 -33.16
C THR A 443 1.09 0.58 -32.35
N PRO A 444 0.77 -0.67 -32.71
CA PRO A 444 -0.08 -1.50 -31.88
C PRO A 444 0.56 -1.71 -30.50
N ALA A 445 -0.27 -1.81 -29.46
CA ALA A 445 0.21 -2.21 -28.14
C ALA A 445 0.83 -3.61 -28.25
N PRO A 446 2.04 -3.86 -27.69
CA PRO A 446 2.57 -5.21 -27.58
C PRO A 446 1.69 -6.05 -26.67
N GLU A 447 1.63 -7.35 -26.98
CA GLU A 447 1.03 -8.39 -26.15
C GLU A 447 1.62 -8.33 -24.74
N ASP A 448 0.78 -8.37 -23.70
CA ASP A 448 1.19 -8.33 -22.29
C ASP A 448 1.93 -9.64 -21.93
N PRO A 449 3.25 -9.63 -21.72
CA PRO A 449 4.00 -10.85 -21.43
C PRO A 449 3.65 -11.45 -20.05
N GLY A 450 2.91 -10.71 -19.21
CA GLY A 450 2.41 -11.17 -17.92
C GLY A 450 0.98 -11.71 -17.94
N ALA A 451 0.25 -11.60 -19.06
CA ALA A 451 -1.13 -12.06 -19.17
C ALA A 451 -1.24 -13.57 -19.44
N ASN A 452 -0.37 -14.39 -18.84
CA ASN A 452 -0.73 -15.79 -18.71
C ASN A 452 -1.90 -15.83 -17.73
N PRO A 453 -3.13 -16.17 -18.15
CA PRO A 453 -4.21 -16.40 -17.20
C PRO A 453 -3.69 -17.41 -16.18
N PRO A 454 -3.96 -17.25 -14.87
CA PRO A 454 -3.64 -18.27 -13.89
C PRO A 454 -4.17 -19.59 -14.46
N THR A 455 -3.27 -20.55 -14.65
CA THR A 455 -3.64 -21.84 -15.22
C THR A 455 -4.79 -22.37 -14.37
N PRO A 456 -5.98 -22.67 -14.94
CA PRO A 456 -7.07 -23.22 -14.15
C PRO A 456 -6.49 -24.40 -13.38
N LYS A 457 -6.54 -24.36 -12.03
CA LYS A 457 -6.15 -25.50 -11.20
C LYS A 457 -7.00 -26.65 -11.73
N GLY A 458 -6.37 -27.56 -12.46
CA GLY A 458 -7.04 -28.68 -13.10
C GLY A 458 -7.87 -29.38 -12.05
N ASP A 459 -9.16 -29.48 -12.33
CA ASP A 459 -10.11 -30.28 -11.57
C ASP A 459 -9.45 -31.64 -11.31
N ASN A 460 -9.30 -32.01 -10.03
CA ASN A 460 -8.71 -33.29 -9.65
C ASN A 460 -9.63 -34.39 -10.17
N GLY A 461 -9.38 -34.82 -11.41
CA GLY A 461 -10.13 -35.85 -12.09
C GLY A 461 -10.25 -37.07 -11.19
N GLU A 462 -11.50 -37.40 -10.87
CA GLU A 462 -11.90 -38.69 -10.34
C GLU A 462 -11.20 -39.80 -11.14
N ALA A 463 -10.54 -40.69 -10.41
CA ALA A 463 -9.95 -41.89 -10.96
C ALA A 463 -11.04 -42.72 -11.67
N PRO A 464 -10.79 -43.24 -12.89
CA PRO A 464 -11.75 -44.09 -13.56
C PRO A 464 -11.91 -45.40 -12.80
N SER A 465 -13.16 -45.73 -12.49
CA SER A 465 -13.58 -47.04 -12.00
C SER A 465 -13.27 -48.10 -13.06
N GLU A 466 -12.35 -49.02 -12.73
CA GLU A 466 -12.17 -50.27 -13.47
C GLU A 466 -13.35 -51.21 -13.18
N GLU A 467 -14.24 -51.36 -14.16
CA GLU A 467 -15.09 -52.55 -14.30
C GLU A 467 -14.43 -53.52 -15.29
N GLY A 468 -14.26 -54.78 -14.88
CA GLY A 468 -14.21 -55.89 -15.81
C GLY A 468 -13.43 -57.13 -15.34
N GLY A 469 -14.15 -58.22 -15.03
CA GLY A 469 -13.72 -59.56 -15.43
C GLY A 469 -13.62 -60.69 -14.39
N VAL A 470 -14.79 -61.17 -13.93
CA VAL A 470 -15.24 -62.58 -13.73
C VAL A 470 -14.19 -63.73 -13.77
N GLU A 471 -14.12 -64.56 -12.71
CA GLU A 471 -14.57 -65.98 -12.68
C GLU A 471 -14.10 -66.77 -11.43
N GLY A 472 -15.06 -67.39 -10.74
CA GLY A 472 -14.97 -68.78 -10.27
C GLY A 472 -14.29 -69.09 -8.92
N GLY A 473 -15.10 -69.40 -7.89
CA GLY A 473 -14.63 -70.27 -6.79
C GLY A 473 -15.32 -70.08 -5.44
N VAL A 474 -16.35 -70.89 -5.18
CA VAL A 474 -16.97 -71.16 -3.86
C VAL A 474 -16.46 -72.55 -3.39
N PRO A 475 -16.55 -73.01 -2.11
CA PRO A 475 -16.68 -72.36 -0.79
C PRO A 475 -15.60 -72.82 0.23
N GLY A 476 -15.56 -72.20 1.41
CA GLY A 476 -15.25 -72.95 2.63
C GLY A 476 -14.83 -72.13 3.86
N GLY A 477 -15.60 -72.23 4.94
CA GLY A 477 -15.05 -72.21 6.31
C GLY A 477 -15.21 -70.94 7.15
N VAL A 478 -16.27 -70.93 7.95
CA VAL A 478 -16.45 -70.26 9.26
C VAL A 478 -15.46 -70.89 10.30
N PRO A 479 -15.20 -70.40 11.54
CA PRO A 479 -15.26 -69.07 12.21
C PRO A 479 -13.97 -68.67 12.99
N GLY A 480 -13.91 -67.43 13.51
CA GLY A 480 -13.74 -67.22 14.97
C GLY A 480 -12.43 -66.63 15.52
N GLY A 481 -12.59 -65.78 16.55
CA GLY A 481 -11.56 -65.20 17.44
C GLY A 481 -11.34 -63.72 17.13
N VAL A 482 -11.90 -62.72 17.83
CA VAL A 482 -11.86 -62.35 19.27
C VAL A 482 -10.45 -62.20 19.84
N ILE A 483 -10.26 -61.01 20.44
CA ILE A 483 -9.33 -60.58 21.50
C ILE A 483 -7.98 -60.02 21.03
N GLY A 484 -7.76 -58.74 21.39
CA GLY A 484 -6.46 -58.07 21.41
C GLY A 484 -6.61 -56.56 21.44
#